data_AF-A0A1I2RRK3-F1
#
_entry.id   AF-A0A1I2RRK3-F1
#
_cell.length_a   1.000
_cell.length_b   1.000
_cell.length_c   1.000
_cell.angle_alpha   90.00
_cell.angle_beta   90.00
_cell.angle_gamma   90.00
#
_symmetry.space_group_name_H-M   'P 1'
#
loop_
_entity.id
_entity.type
_entity.pdbx_description
1 polymer ?
#
loop_
_entity_poly.entity_id
_entity_poly.type
_entity_poly.pdbx_seq_one_letter_code
_entity_poly.pdbx_strand_id
1 'polypeptide(L)' 'MSTDDQRTVRDFFARDEEEQQAFLDQTWCDNCQAADLGMHTPLEYLLDGTIFVEGTCNKCGQQVFTELTEDEL' A
#
# COMPACT_ATOMS: atom_id res chain seq x y z
N MET A 1 28.10 9.40 -5.40
CA MET A 1 27.60 8.84 -6.67
C MET A 1 26.21 8.33 -6.38
N SER A 2 25.24 8.88 -7.12
CA SER A 2 23.82 8.53 -7.25
C SER A 2 23.09 8.07 -5.99
N THR A 3 22.45 9.03 -5.32
CA THR A 3 21.22 8.81 -4.55
C THR A 3 20.14 8.36 -5.53
N ASP A 4 20.12 7.08 -5.87
CA ASP A 4 19.00 6.46 -6.55
C ASP A 4 17.94 6.26 -5.47
N ASP A 5 16.91 7.11 -5.47
CA ASP A 5 15.64 6.82 -4.83
C ASP A 5 15.14 5.50 -5.44
N GLN A 6 15.49 4.36 -4.84
CA GLN A 6 15.20 3.03 -5.38
C GLN A 6 13.72 2.66 -5.24
N ARG A 7 12.81 3.61 -5.45
CA ARG A 7 11.38 3.36 -5.59
C ARG A 7 11.12 2.77 -6.96
N THR A 8 11.05 1.44 -7.01
CA THR A 8 10.67 0.72 -8.22
C THR A 8 9.16 0.54 -8.21
N VAL A 9 8.44 1.27 -9.07
CA VAL A 9 6.99 1.10 -9.24
C VAL A 9 6.71 -0.32 -9.68
N ARG A 10 5.73 -0.95 -9.02
CA ARG A 10 5.27 -2.31 -9.30
C ARG A 10 3.83 -2.30 -9.78
N ASP A 11 3.41 -3.43 -10.34
CA ASP A 11 2.03 -3.62 -10.75
C ASP A 11 1.22 -4.21 -9.59
N PHE A 12 0.44 -3.37 -8.92
CA PHE A 12 -0.48 -3.80 -7.86
C PHE A 12 -1.51 -4.82 -8.36
N PHE A 13 -1.92 -4.72 -9.63
CA PHE A 13 -2.92 -5.62 -10.23
C PHE A 13 -2.35 -6.98 -10.65
N ALA A 14 -1.04 -7.19 -10.49
CA ALA A 14 -0.42 -8.49 -10.70
C ALA A 14 -0.62 -9.46 -9.52
N ARG A 15 -1.09 -8.97 -8.37
CA ARG A 15 -1.49 -9.78 -7.21
C ARG A 15 -2.78 -10.53 -7.46
N ASP A 16 -3.08 -11.52 -6.62
CA ASP A 16 -4.37 -12.19 -6.66
C ASP A 16 -5.50 -11.25 -6.26
N GLU A 17 -6.71 -11.47 -6.81
CA GLU A 17 -7.86 -10.62 -6.55
C GLU A 17 -8.20 -10.52 -5.05
N GLU A 18 -8.00 -11.60 -4.29
CA GLU A 18 -8.22 -11.64 -2.84
C GLU A 18 -7.27 -10.69 -2.09
N GLU A 19 -5.98 -10.69 -2.46
CA GLU A 19 -5.01 -9.76 -1.89
C GLU A 19 -5.33 -8.32 -2.26
N GLN A 20 -5.68 -8.07 -3.53
CA GLN A 20 -6.06 -6.73 -3.99
C GLN A 20 -7.24 -6.19 -3.18
N GLN A 21 -8.28 -7.01 -2.97
CA GLN A 21 -9.42 -6.63 -2.14
C GLN A 21 -9.02 -6.41 -0.68
N ALA A 22 -8.15 -7.25 -0.13
CA ALA A 22 -7.65 -7.06 1.23
C ALA A 22 -6.97 -5.69 1.39
N PHE A 23 -6.10 -5.27 0.48
CA PHE A 23 -5.51 -3.92 0.55
C PHE A 23 -6.54 -2.81 0.37
N LEU A 24 -7.49 -2.98 -0.56
CA LEU A 24 -8.51 -1.98 -0.87
C LEU A 24 -9.56 -1.80 0.22
N ASP A 25 -9.83 -2.83 1.03
CA ASP A 25 -10.85 -2.81 2.08
C ASP A 25 -10.22 -2.75 3.49
N GLN A 26 -9.23 -3.58 3.76
CA GLN A 26 -8.58 -3.74 5.06
C GLN A 26 -7.43 -2.74 5.25
N THR A 27 -7.66 -1.47 4.91
CA THR A 27 -6.66 -0.42 5.07
C THR A 27 -6.68 0.19 6.47
N TRP A 28 -5.52 0.27 7.10
CA TRP A 28 -5.31 1.09 8.30
C TRP A 28 -5.05 2.56 7.92
N CYS A 29 -5.70 3.49 8.63
CA CYS A 29 -5.42 4.92 8.49
C CYS A 29 -5.03 5.54 9.83
N ASP A 30 -3.82 6.07 9.95
CA ASP A 30 -3.33 6.72 11.17
C ASP A 30 -4.12 7.97 11.56
N ASN A 31 -4.67 8.69 10.59
CA ASN A 31 -5.51 9.86 10.85
C ASN A 31 -6.88 9.47 11.44
N CYS A 32 -7.46 8.36 10.98
CA CYS A 32 -8.71 7.84 11.53
C CYS A 32 -8.51 6.93 12.74
N GLN A 33 -7.28 6.43 12.95
CA GLN A 33 -6.91 5.42 13.95
C GLN A 33 -7.81 4.18 13.91
N ALA A 34 -8.11 3.70 12.71
CA ALA A 34 -8.96 2.54 12.48
C ALA A 34 -8.51 1.74 11.26
N ALA A 35 -8.73 0.42 11.34
CA ALA A 35 -8.62 -0.52 10.23
C ALA A 35 -9.92 -0.56 9.41
N ASP A 36 -9.90 -1.31 8.31
CA ASP A 36 -11.09 -1.64 7.51
C ASP A 36 -11.83 -0.41 6.96
N LEU A 37 -11.10 0.67 6.70
CA LEU A 37 -11.67 1.90 6.14
C LEU A 37 -11.71 1.90 4.61
N GLY A 38 -10.89 1.02 4.04
CA GLY A 38 -10.56 0.96 2.64
C GLY A 38 -9.78 2.16 2.10
N MET A 39 -9.14 1.92 0.95
CA MET A 39 -8.42 2.93 0.19
C MET A 39 -8.78 2.88 -1.29
N HIS A 40 -8.62 4.01 -1.95
CA HIS A 40 -8.72 4.14 -3.40
C HIS A 40 -7.36 4.52 -4.00
N THR A 41 -7.21 4.30 -5.31
CA THR A 41 -5.97 4.58 -6.06
C THR A 41 -4.73 3.91 -5.44
N PRO A 42 -4.72 2.57 -5.31
CA PRO A 42 -3.55 1.86 -4.78
C PRO A 42 -2.37 1.99 -5.75
N LEU A 43 -1.19 2.20 -5.20
CA LEU A 43 0.08 2.24 -5.92
C LEU A 43 1.09 1.36 -5.17
N GLU A 44 1.55 0.30 -5.81
CA GLU A 44 2.60 -0.56 -5.27
C GLU A 44 3.99 -0.10 -5.74
N TYR A 45 4.95 -0.07 -4.84
CA TYR A 45 6.35 0.17 -5.17
C TYR A 45 7.29 -0.57 -4.21
N LEU A 46 8.43 -1.01 -4.72
CA LEU A 46 9.54 -1.52 -3.91
C LEU A 46 10.45 -0.35 -3.53
N LEU A 47 10.79 -0.22 -2.26
CA LEU A 47 11.73 0.78 -1.73
C LEU A 47 12.67 0.11 -0.73
N ASP A 48 13.98 0.22 -0.96
CA ASP A 48 15.02 -0.34 -0.08
C ASP A 48 14.88 -1.84 0.22
N GLY A 49 14.27 -2.60 -0.71
CA GLY A 49 14.00 -4.03 -0.55
C GLY A 49 12.66 -4.37 0.09
N THR A 50 11.90 -3.37 0.55
CA THR A 50 10.57 -3.54 1.14
C THR A 50 9.49 -3.10 0.15
N ILE A 51 8.39 -3.85 0.04
CA ILE A 51 7.28 -3.46 -0.84
C ILE A 51 6.31 -2.61 -0.03
N PHE A 52 5.90 -1.49 -0.60
CA PHE A 52 4.92 -0.57 -0.04
C PHE A 52 3.73 -0.47 -0.98
N VAL A 53 2.52 -0.46 -0.41
CA VAL A 53 1.29 -0.08 -1.09
C VAL A 53 0.83 1.24 -0.49
N GLU A 54 0.83 2.29 -1.30
CA GLU A 54 0.21 3.56 -0.91
C GLU A 54 -1.16 3.72 -1.54
N GLY A 55 -2.04 4.42 -0.87
CA GLY A 55 -3.35 4.78 -1.39
C GLY A 55 -3.94 5.94 -0.64
N THR A 56 -5.20 6.24 -0.93
CA THR A 56 -5.94 7.32 -0.26
C THR A 56 -7.12 6.75 0.50
N CYS A 57 -7.21 7.04 1.80
CA CYS A 57 -8.27 6.55 2.66
C CYS A 57 -9.66 7.02 2.18
N ASN A 58 -10.58 6.09 1.98
CA ASN A 58 -11.96 6.40 1.53
C ASN A 58 -12.74 7.26 2.53
N LYS A 59 -12.38 7.21 3.82
CA LYS A 59 -13.10 7.90 4.90
C LYS A 59 -12.64 9.35 5.10
N CYS A 60 -11.33 9.61 5.10
CA CYS A 60 -10.79 10.95 5.40
C CYS A 60 -10.00 11.59 4.26
N GLY A 61 -9.69 10.85 3.20
CA GLY A 61 -8.92 11.35 2.05
C GLY A 61 -7.43 11.56 2.34
N GLN A 62 -6.91 11.08 3.48
CA GLN A 62 -5.46 11.12 3.76
C GLN A 62 -4.73 9.99 3.06
N GLN A 63 -3.45 10.23 2.75
CA GLN A 63 -2.58 9.17 2.26
C GLN A 63 -2.35 8.13 3.35
N VAL A 64 -2.43 6.88 2.93
CA VAL A 64 -2.21 5.69 3.76
C VAL A 64 -1.14 4.84 3.09
N PHE A 65 -0.30 4.20 3.90
CA PHE A 65 0.81 3.38 3.45
C PHE A 65 0.73 2.05 4.17
N THR A 66 0.80 0.97 3.42
CA THR A 66 0.85 -0.40 3.93
C THR A 66 2.18 -0.99 3.54
N GLU A 67 2.96 -1.37 4.54
CA GLU A 67 4.21 -2.10 4.36
C GLU A 67 3.89 -3.59 4.20
N LEU A 68 4.41 -4.22 3.16
CA LEU A 68 4.31 -5.65 2.92
C LEU A 68 5.58 -6.32 3.41
N THR A 69 5.46 -7.17 4.42
CA THR A 69 6.57 -7.94 4.96
C THR A 69 6.56 -9.36 4.38
N GLU A 70 7.74 -9.97 4.20
CA GLU A 70 7.88 -11.32 3.62
C GLU A 70 7.17 -12.43 4.44
N ASP A 71 6.82 -12.16 5.69
CA ASP A 71 6.04 -13.06 6.54
C ASP A 71 4.55 -13.16 6.13
N GLU A 72 4.09 -12.31 5.20
CA GLU A 72 2.70 -12.21 4.73
C GLU A 72 2.51 -12.65 3.26
N LEU A 73 3.56 -13.21 2.62
CA LEU A 73 3.54 -13.76 1.25
C LEU A 73 3.41 -15.30 1.21
#